data_AF-A0A8T4RAS9-F1
#
_entry.id   AF-A0A8T4RAS9-F1
#
_cell.length_a   1.000
_cell.length_b   1.000
_cell.length_c   1.000
_cell.angle_alpha   90.00
_cell.angle_beta   90.00
_cell.angle_gamma   90.00
#
_symmetry.space_group_name_H-M   'P 1'
#
loop_
_entity.id
_entity.type
_entity.pdbx_description
1 polymer ?
#
loop_
_entity_poly.entity_id
_entity_poly.type
_entity_poly.pdbx_seq_one_letter_code
_entity_poly.pdbx_strand_id
1 'polypeptide(L)'
;MKQNELFSYTYDFVSRILDNKPIFDSVRRIILFGSVVRGDFTNESDVDIFIDVYPTIPIKEITGLVKKEINKFESKAEKTWHIRGINLPLKIIVDDFELEKWKELREEVSSYGKIIFGKFEQPQTKKEQKLLITYDIKNISQKNKMSFLRALYGYTLKKEGKKYIQYGLMTEINGEKLNPGTLVILKVDWPKLKRILSKYKIKYQLREI
;
A
#
# COMPACT_ATOMS: atom_id res chain seq x y z
N MET A 1 26.13 -24.02 3.07
CA MET A 1 25.37 -23.02 2.29
C MET A 1 24.79 -22.00 3.23
N LYS A 2 24.99 -20.70 2.99
CA LYS A 2 24.45 -19.64 3.85
C LYS A 2 23.20 -19.02 3.21
N GLN A 3 22.27 -18.55 4.03
CA GLN A 3 21.01 -17.96 3.57
C GLN A 3 21.22 -16.80 2.58
N ASN A 4 22.20 -15.93 2.85
CA ASN A 4 22.54 -14.81 1.97
C ASN A 4 23.06 -15.25 0.58
N GLU A 5 23.67 -16.42 0.47
CA GLU A 5 24.09 -16.98 -0.82
C GLU A 5 22.88 -17.44 -1.64
N LEU A 6 21.85 -18.00 -0.98
CA LEU A 6 20.58 -18.34 -1.63
C LEU A 6 19.80 -17.11 -2.08
N PHE A 7 19.84 -16.01 -1.30
CA PHE A 7 19.35 -14.73 -1.79
C PHE A 7 20.10 -14.28 -3.05
N SER A 8 21.42 -14.39 -3.06
CA SER A 8 22.24 -13.99 -4.21
C SER A 8 21.96 -14.84 -5.45
N TYR A 9 21.80 -16.15 -5.27
CA TYR A 9 21.36 -17.10 -6.29
C TYR A 9 19.99 -16.72 -6.86
N THR A 10 19.03 -16.42 -5.98
CA THR A 10 17.69 -15.96 -6.35
C THR A 10 17.74 -14.65 -7.12
N TYR A 11 18.54 -13.66 -6.68
CA TYR A 11 18.68 -12.38 -7.39
C TYR A 11 19.31 -12.52 -8.77
N ASP A 12 20.29 -13.41 -8.94
CA ASP A 12 20.86 -13.71 -10.26
C ASP A 12 19.78 -14.30 -11.19
N PHE A 13 18.97 -15.24 -10.72
CA PHE A 13 17.82 -15.73 -11.48
C PHE A 13 16.81 -14.62 -11.80
N VAL A 14 16.43 -13.80 -10.82
CA VAL A 14 15.48 -12.69 -11.03
C VAL A 14 15.99 -11.70 -12.06
N SER A 15 17.30 -11.40 -12.09
CA SER A 15 17.86 -10.52 -13.12
C SER A 15 17.55 -11.01 -14.54
N ARG A 16 17.60 -12.33 -14.78
CA ARG A 16 17.22 -12.94 -16.08
C ARG A 16 15.75 -12.72 -16.43
N ILE A 17 14.89 -12.83 -15.42
CA ILE A 17 13.45 -12.58 -15.58
C ILE A 17 13.20 -11.12 -15.94
N LEU A 18 13.92 -10.19 -15.32
CA LEU A 18 13.77 -8.75 -15.56
C LEU A 18 14.39 -8.31 -16.90
N ASP A 19 15.41 -9.01 -17.41
CA ASP A 19 15.96 -8.79 -18.76
C ASP A 19 14.99 -9.17 -19.88
N ASN A 20 14.01 -10.06 -19.60
CA ASN A 20 13.02 -10.49 -20.56
C ASN A 20 11.82 -9.50 -20.58
N LYS A 21 11.83 -8.58 -21.54
CA LYS A 21 10.86 -7.48 -21.64
C LYS A 21 9.38 -7.90 -21.56
N PRO A 22 8.90 -8.91 -22.31
CA PRO A 22 7.52 -9.39 -22.15
C PRO A 22 7.17 -9.83 -20.73
N ILE A 23 8.09 -10.51 -20.03
CA ILE A 23 7.87 -10.89 -18.64
C ILE A 23 7.88 -9.63 -17.76
N PHE A 24 8.92 -8.81 -17.87
CA PHE A 24 9.07 -7.58 -17.08
C PHE A 24 7.83 -6.68 -17.14
N ASP A 25 7.28 -6.44 -18.34
CA ASP A 25 6.11 -5.58 -18.53
C ASP A 25 4.84 -6.19 -17.89
N SER A 26 4.80 -7.50 -17.67
CA SER A 26 3.67 -8.22 -17.05
C SER A 26 3.77 -8.35 -15.53
N VAL A 27 4.96 -8.21 -14.94
CA VAL A 27 5.20 -8.48 -13.51
C VAL A 27 4.81 -7.28 -12.65
N ARG A 28 3.97 -7.54 -11.64
CA ARG A 28 3.67 -6.59 -10.55
C ARG A 28 4.75 -6.63 -9.48
N ARG A 29 5.07 -7.84 -9.02
CA ARG A 29 6.09 -8.12 -8.00
C ARG A 29 6.58 -9.56 -8.09
N ILE A 30 7.78 -9.80 -7.57
CA ILE A 30 8.36 -11.13 -7.38
C ILE A 30 8.62 -11.31 -5.89
N ILE A 31 8.13 -12.43 -5.37
CA ILE A 31 8.10 -12.73 -3.94
C ILE A 31 8.89 -14.02 -3.74
N LEU A 32 9.91 -13.96 -2.88
CA LEU A 32 10.55 -15.15 -2.34
C LEU A 32 9.79 -15.57 -1.07
N PHE A 33 9.46 -16.85 -0.94
CA PHE A 33 8.79 -17.41 0.22
C PHE A 33 9.36 -18.79 0.57
N GLY A 34 8.72 -19.52 1.48
CA GLY A 34 9.16 -20.86 1.85
C GLY A 34 10.39 -20.86 2.77
N SER A 35 11.07 -22.01 2.81
CA SER A 35 12.10 -22.33 3.81
C SER A 35 13.35 -21.45 3.72
N VAL A 36 13.69 -20.99 2.51
CA VAL A 36 14.84 -20.10 2.27
C VAL A 36 14.69 -18.80 3.05
N VAL A 37 13.47 -18.23 3.12
CA VAL A 37 13.25 -16.95 3.82
C VAL A 37 13.08 -17.13 5.32
N ARG A 38 12.45 -18.23 5.74
CA ARG A 38 12.33 -18.60 7.16
C ARG A 38 13.66 -18.98 7.79
N GLY A 39 14.62 -19.44 6.98
CA GLY A 39 15.96 -19.83 7.43
C GLY A 39 16.06 -21.28 7.91
N ASP A 40 15.02 -22.09 7.68
CA ASP A 40 14.91 -23.51 8.03
C ASP A 40 15.17 -24.45 6.83
N PHE A 41 15.82 -23.94 5.77
CA PHE A 41 16.14 -24.70 4.56
C PHE A 41 17.21 -25.78 4.79
N THR A 42 17.11 -26.86 4.02
CA THR A 42 18.05 -27.97 3.96
C THR A 42 18.66 -28.08 2.56
N ASN A 43 19.61 -29.01 2.36
CA ASN A 43 20.18 -29.27 1.04
C ASN A 43 19.17 -29.89 0.05
N GLU A 44 18.03 -30.38 0.55
CA GLU A 44 16.93 -30.93 -0.25
C GLU A 44 15.81 -29.92 -0.51
N SER A 45 15.93 -28.71 0.04
CA SER A 45 14.93 -27.66 -0.15
C SER A 45 14.95 -27.11 -1.57
N ASP A 46 13.81 -26.60 -2.00
CA ASP A 46 13.63 -25.77 -3.18
C ASP A 46 13.68 -24.28 -2.82
N VAL A 47 13.85 -23.45 -3.86
CA VAL A 47 13.70 -22.00 -3.75
C VAL A 47 12.32 -21.64 -4.29
N ASP A 48 11.38 -21.38 -3.39
CA ASP A 48 10.00 -21.03 -3.73
C ASP A 48 9.86 -19.55 -4.12
N ILE A 49 9.47 -19.31 -5.38
CA ILE A 49 9.30 -17.97 -5.94
C ILE A 49 7.90 -17.81 -6.51
N PHE A 50 7.22 -16.73 -6.14
CA PHE A 50 5.96 -16.32 -6.74
C PHE A 50 6.21 -15.10 -7.64
N ILE A 51 5.85 -15.21 -8.91
CA ILE A 51 5.85 -14.12 -9.88
C ILE A 51 4.40 -13.66 -10.03
N ASP A 52 4.07 -12.56 -9.36
CA ASP A 52 2.76 -11.93 -9.40
C ASP A 52 2.64 -11.08 -10.66
N VAL A 53 1.72 -11.44 -11.55
CA VAL A 53 1.54 -10.79 -12.86
C VAL A 53 0.22 -10.05 -12.95
N TYR A 54 0.18 -8.99 -13.76
CA TYR A 54 -1.09 -8.38 -14.13
C TYR A 54 -1.88 -9.32 -15.07
N PRO A 55 -3.22 -9.38 -14.95
CA PRO A 55 -4.07 -10.25 -15.79
C PRO A 55 -4.20 -9.75 -17.25
N THR A 56 -3.26 -8.93 -17.72
CA THR A 56 -3.27 -8.30 -19.04
C THR A 56 -2.74 -9.21 -20.14
N ILE A 57 -1.99 -10.26 -19.80
CA ILE A 57 -1.43 -11.26 -20.74
C ILE A 57 -1.85 -12.66 -20.26
N PRO A 58 -2.14 -13.63 -21.16
CA PRO A 58 -2.46 -14.99 -20.75
C PRO A 58 -1.34 -15.59 -19.90
N ILE A 59 -1.67 -16.01 -18.67
CA ILE A 59 -0.71 -16.58 -17.71
C ILE A 59 0.11 -17.71 -18.33
N LYS A 60 -0.51 -18.57 -19.15
CA LYS A 60 0.16 -19.68 -19.84
C LYS A 60 1.33 -19.23 -20.71
N GLU A 61 1.22 -18.07 -21.35
CA GLU A 61 2.28 -17.51 -22.20
C GLU A 61 3.47 -17.06 -21.35
N ILE A 62 3.21 -16.29 -20.28
CA ILE A 62 4.26 -15.84 -19.34
C ILE A 62 4.91 -17.04 -18.66
N THR A 63 4.15 -18.03 -18.20
CA THR A 63 4.69 -19.28 -17.64
C THR A 63 5.60 -19.99 -18.63
N GLY A 64 5.26 -20.00 -19.92
CA GLY A 64 6.10 -20.55 -20.98
C GLY A 64 7.43 -19.82 -21.15
N LEU A 65 7.41 -18.48 -21.07
CA LEU A 65 8.63 -17.65 -21.12
C LEU A 65 9.50 -17.85 -19.88
N VAL A 66 8.90 -17.84 -18.68
CA VAL A 66 9.59 -18.08 -17.41
C VAL A 66 10.28 -19.44 -17.42
N LYS A 67 9.62 -20.50 -17.88
CA LYS A 67 10.23 -21.84 -18.02
C LYS A 67 11.46 -21.84 -18.93
N LYS A 68 11.46 -21.08 -20.02
CA LYS A 68 12.64 -20.94 -20.89
C LYS A 68 13.79 -20.23 -20.15
N GLU A 69 13.49 -19.21 -19.35
CA GLU A 69 14.51 -18.51 -18.56
C GLU A 69 15.07 -19.38 -17.42
N ILE A 70 14.26 -20.22 -16.77
CA ILE A 70 14.75 -21.23 -15.81
C ILE A 70 15.79 -22.13 -16.49
N ASN A 71 15.45 -22.74 -17.63
CA ASN A 71 16.38 -23.64 -18.32
C ASN A 71 17.71 -22.97 -18.70
N LYS A 72 17.65 -21.72 -19.20
CA LYS A 72 18.85 -20.94 -19.51
C LYS A 72 19.66 -20.61 -18.26
N PHE A 73 18.98 -20.33 -17.15
CA PHE A 73 19.62 -20.03 -15.88
C PHE A 73 20.32 -21.26 -15.32
N GLU A 74 19.71 -22.44 -15.34
CA GLU A 74 20.32 -23.70 -14.92
C GLU A 74 21.64 -23.98 -15.66
N SER A 75 21.68 -23.84 -16.99
CA SER A 75 22.93 -23.98 -17.76
C SER A 75 24.04 -23.00 -17.35
N LYS A 76 23.68 -21.80 -16.87
CA LYS A 76 24.65 -20.83 -16.32
C LYS A 76 25.02 -21.22 -14.88
N ALA A 77 24.04 -21.58 -14.07
CA ALA A 77 24.20 -21.92 -12.66
C ALA A 77 25.14 -23.11 -12.47
N GLU A 78 25.12 -24.10 -13.37
CA GLU A 78 26.10 -25.19 -13.42
C GLU A 78 27.56 -24.69 -13.39
N LYS A 79 27.84 -23.58 -14.06
CA LYS A 79 29.20 -23.02 -14.19
C LYS A 79 29.55 -21.98 -13.13
N THR A 80 28.58 -21.56 -12.31
CA THR A 80 28.79 -20.47 -11.34
C THR A 80 28.38 -20.86 -9.92
N TRP A 81 27.16 -21.36 -9.74
CA TRP A 81 26.55 -21.63 -8.44
C TRP A 81 26.72 -23.08 -8.02
N HIS A 82 26.59 -24.04 -8.94
CA HIS A 82 26.67 -25.47 -8.63
C HIS A 82 28.10 -25.85 -8.20
N ILE A 83 29.11 -25.26 -8.82
CA ILE A 83 30.52 -25.39 -8.40
C ILE A 83 30.79 -24.86 -6.98
N ARG A 84 29.91 -23.97 -6.48
CA ARG A 84 29.96 -23.44 -5.11
C ARG A 84 29.10 -24.26 -4.13
N GLY A 85 28.53 -25.38 -4.58
CA GLY A 85 27.66 -26.24 -3.79
C GLY A 85 26.23 -25.71 -3.64
N ILE A 86 25.81 -24.75 -4.47
CA ILE A 86 24.45 -24.22 -4.49
C ILE A 86 23.75 -24.77 -5.72
N ASN A 87 22.95 -25.81 -5.53
CA ASN A 87 22.23 -26.53 -6.58
C ASN A 87 20.82 -26.87 -6.09
N LEU A 88 20.07 -25.82 -5.72
CA LEU A 88 18.70 -25.97 -5.25
C LEU A 88 17.74 -25.67 -6.41
N PRO A 89 16.72 -26.53 -6.63
CA PRO A 89 15.77 -26.32 -7.70
C PRO A 89 14.95 -25.03 -7.45
N LEU A 90 14.72 -24.27 -8.51
CA LEU A 90 13.81 -23.14 -8.49
C LEU A 90 12.38 -23.62 -8.70
N LYS A 91 11.50 -23.41 -7.71
CA LYS A 91 10.07 -23.69 -7.84
C LYS A 91 9.32 -22.39 -8.01
N ILE A 92 8.81 -22.19 -9.22
CA ILE A 92 8.24 -20.91 -9.62
C ILE A 92 6.75 -21.05 -9.90
N ILE A 93 5.98 -20.22 -9.22
CA ILE A 93 4.55 -20.02 -9.47
C ILE A 93 4.40 -18.71 -10.23
N VAL A 94 3.65 -18.73 -11.34
CA VAL A 94 3.31 -17.54 -12.14
C VAL A 94 1.81 -17.44 -12.17
N ASP A 95 1.25 -16.40 -11.55
CA ASP A 95 -0.20 -16.21 -11.46
C ASP A 95 -0.54 -14.80 -10.97
N ASP A 96 -1.83 -14.47 -10.91
CA ASP A 96 -2.32 -13.30 -10.17
C ASP A 96 -2.38 -13.63 -8.68
N PHE A 97 -1.52 -12.99 -7.88
CA PHE A 97 -1.39 -13.26 -6.45
C PHE A 97 -2.63 -12.86 -5.64
N GLU A 98 -3.54 -12.08 -6.20
CA GLU A 98 -4.77 -11.63 -5.55
C GLU A 98 -5.92 -12.66 -5.66
N LEU A 99 -5.77 -13.73 -6.46
CA LEU A 99 -6.79 -14.78 -6.58
C LEU A 99 -7.04 -15.51 -5.25
N GLU A 100 -8.29 -15.86 -4.96
CA GLU A 100 -8.68 -16.48 -3.68
C GLU A 100 -7.93 -17.78 -3.37
N LYS A 101 -7.59 -18.57 -4.40
CA LYS A 101 -6.81 -19.82 -4.25
C LYS A 101 -5.43 -19.62 -3.61
N TRP A 102 -4.90 -18.40 -3.63
CA TRP A 102 -3.60 -18.05 -3.03
C TRP A 102 -3.74 -17.41 -1.65
N LYS A 103 -4.93 -17.39 -1.05
CA LYS A 103 -5.15 -16.75 0.26
C LYS A 103 -4.23 -17.31 1.35
N GLU A 104 -4.11 -18.63 1.48
CA GLU A 104 -3.23 -19.26 2.47
C GLU A 104 -1.76 -18.88 2.24
N LEU A 105 -1.33 -18.87 0.97
CA LEU A 105 0.02 -18.44 0.62
C LEU A 105 0.25 -16.95 0.90
N ARG A 106 -0.75 -16.09 0.69
CA ARG A 106 -0.68 -14.67 1.06
C ARG A 106 -0.49 -14.49 2.57
N GLU A 107 -1.15 -15.29 3.39
CA GLU A 107 -0.97 -15.27 4.84
C GLU A 107 0.45 -15.67 5.25
N GLU A 108 1.01 -16.72 4.63
CA GLU A 108 2.42 -17.09 4.82
C GLU A 108 3.38 -15.97 4.40
N VAL A 109 3.20 -15.45 3.19
CA VAL A 109 4.01 -14.37 2.61
C VAL A 109 3.93 -13.10 3.46
N SER A 110 2.78 -12.79 4.05
CA SER A 110 2.63 -11.62 4.93
C SER A 110 3.48 -11.71 6.20
N SER A 111 3.76 -12.93 6.66
CA SER A 111 4.54 -13.18 7.88
C SER A 111 6.03 -13.23 7.61
N TYR A 112 6.43 -13.95 6.56
CA TYR A 112 7.85 -14.24 6.30
C TYR A 112 8.33 -13.85 4.91
N GLY A 113 7.44 -13.69 3.95
CA GLY A 113 7.80 -13.47 2.55
C GLY A 113 8.67 -12.22 2.34
N LYS A 114 9.52 -12.27 1.32
CA LYS A 114 10.34 -11.12 0.91
C LYS A 114 10.01 -10.74 -0.53
N ILE A 115 9.60 -9.49 -0.71
CA ILE A 115 9.48 -8.89 -2.03
C ILE A 115 10.90 -8.59 -2.51
N ILE A 116 11.34 -9.29 -3.56
CA ILE A 116 12.68 -9.14 -4.14
C ILE A 116 12.67 -8.27 -5.39
N PHE A 117 11.50 -8.10 -6.01
CA PHE A 117 11.24 -7.11 -7.05
C PHE A 117 9.78 -6.67 -6.95
N GLY A 118 9.50 -5.42 -7.27
CA GLY A 118 8.14 -4.92 -7.38
C GLY A 118 8.13 -3.40 -7.42
N LYS A 119 7.07 -2.83 -7.99
CA LYS A 119 6.84 -1.39 -7.84
C LYS A 119 6.59 -1.10 -6.37
N PHE A 120 7.16 0.00 -5.89
CA PHE A 120 6.76 0.51 -4.59
C PHE A 120 5.30 0.95 -4.66
N GLU A 121 4.43 0.10 -4.16
CA GLU A 121 3.03 0.43 -3.95
C GLU A 121 2.91 0.89 -2.50
N GLN A 122 2.62 2.18 -2.28
CA GLN A 122 2.15 2.60 -0.96
C GLN A 122 0.91 1.76 -0.68
N PRO A 123 0.87 0.97 0.41
CA PRO A 123 -0.32 0.22 0.74
C PRO A 123 -1.48 1.21 0.76
N GLN A 124 -2.47 0.99 -0.11
CA GLN A 124 -3.76 1.67 -0.02
C GLN A 124 -4.54 1.11 1.17
N THR A 125 -3.89 0.98 2.33
CA THR A 125 -4.61 1.11 3.58
C THR A 125 -5.03 2.57 3.67
N LYS A 126 -6.16 2.91 3.02
CA LYS A 126 -7.07 3.91 3.58
C LYS A 126 -7.56 3.38 4.94
N LYS A 127 -6.68 3.27 5.94
CA LYS A 127 -7.04 3.86 7.22
C LYS A 127 -7.08 5.33 6.88
N GLU A 128 -8.27 5.83 6.53
CA GLU A 128 -8.47 7.25 6.31
C GLU A 128 -7.97 7.93 7.58
N GLN A 129 -6.75 8.44 7.56
CA GLN A 129 -6.11 8.96 8.77
C GLN A 129 -7.01 10.08 9.27
N LYS A 130 -7.55 9.93 10.46
CA LYS A 130 -8.48 10.91 11.02
C LYS A 130 -7.67 11.88 11.86
N LEU A 131 -8.14 13.11 11.88
CA LEU A 131 -7.61 14.15 12.73
C LEU A 131 -8.69 14.51 13.73
N LEU A 132 -8.34 14.45 15.01
CA LEU A 132 -9.10 15.08 16.08
C LEU A 132 -8.60 16.52 16.22
N ILE A 133 -9.50 17.49 16.00
CA ILE A 133 -9.19 18.90 16.16
C ILE A 133 -10.00 19.45 17.32
N THR A 134 -9.31 20.05 18.28
CA THR A 134 -9.92 20.85 19.34
C THR A 134 -9.60 22.31 19.10
N TYR A 135 -10.61 23.18 19.09
CA TYR A 135 -10.46 24.60 18.80
C TYR A 135 -11.09 25.47 19.90
N ASP A 136 -10.48 26.64 20.14
CA ASP A 136 -10.91 27.60 21.15
C ASP A 136 -11.39 28.91 20.52
N ILE A 137 -12.58 29.34 20.94
CA ILE A 137 -13.27 30.55 20.49
C ILE A 137 -13.51 31.56 21.63
N LYS A 138 -12.95 31.34 22.83
CA LYS A 138 -13.16 32.20 24.01
C LYS A 138 -12.67 33.63 23.80
N ASN A 139 -11.52 33.80 23.12
CA ASN A 139 -10.86 35.09 22.95
C ASN A 139 -11.20 35.78 21.62
N ILE A 140 -12.37 35.51 21.05
CA ILE A 140 -12.77 36.00 19.73
C ILE A 140 -14.03 36.85 19.87
N SER A 141 -14.09 37.96 19.14
CA SER A 141 -15.26 38.84 19.16
C SER A 141 -16.53 38.09 18.74
N GLN A 142 -17.67 38.47 19.32
CA GLN A 142 -18.95 37.80 19.08
C GLN A 142 -19.32 37.76 17.59
N LYS A 143 -19.01 38.83 16.84
CA LYS A 143 -19.18 38.89 15.38
C LYS A 143 -18.36 37.81 14.67
N ASN A 144 -17.06 37.73 14.96
CA ASN A 144 -16.17 36.75 14.33
C ASN A 144 -16.50 35.31 14.75
N LYS A 145 -16.92 35.10 16.01
CA LYS A 145 -17.39 33.81 16.52
C LYS A 145 -18.60 33.32 15.72
N MET A 146 -19.59 34.18 15.50
CA MET A 146 -20.77 33.82 14.70
C MET A 146 -20.41 33.57 13.23
N SER A 147 -19.58 34.42 12.63
CA SER A 147 -19.12 34.21 11.24
C SER A 147 -18.34 32.89 11.07
N PHE A 148 -17.49 32.54 12.04
CA PHE A 148 -16.76 31.27 12.06
C PHE A 148 -17.71 30.07 12.17
N LEU A 149 -18.64 30.07 13.14
CA LEU A 149 -19.57 28.97 13.33
C LEU A 149 -20.47 28.74 12.11
N ARG A 150 -20.91 29.82 11.46
CA ARG A 150 -21.67 29.73 10.20
C ARG A 150 -20.84 29.19 9.04
N ALA A 151 -19.57 29.56 8.94
CA ALA A 151 -18.68 29.01 7.92
C ALA A 151 -18.37 27.51 8.16
N LEU A 152 -18.26 27.11 9.44
CA LEU A 152 -17.93 25.74 9.81
C LEU A 152 -19.13 24.80 9.70
N TYR A 153 -20.29 25.19 10.25
CA TYR A 153 -21.47 24.32 10.38
C TYR A 153 -22.63 24.69 9.47
N GLY A 154 -22.57 25.84 8.79
CA GLY A 154 -23.67 26.35 8.00
C GLY A 154 -24.69 27.10 8.84
N TYR A 155 -25.79 27.52 8.20
CA TYR A 155 -26.90 28.19 8.86
C TYR A 155 -28.18 28.13 8.02
N THR A 156 -29.31 28.29 8.68
CA THR A 156 -30.63 28.35 8.03
C THR A 156 -31.20 29.75 8.16
N LEU A 157 -31.64 30.34 7.05
CA LEU A 157 -32.42 31.57 7.02
C LEU A 157 -33.89 31.25 6.74
N LYS A 158 -34.78 31.92 7.45
CA LYS A 158 -36.20 31.98 7.10
C LYS A 158 -36.48 33.35 6.50
N LYS A 159 -36.91 33.38 5.24
CA LYS A 159 -37.32 34.61 4.55
C LYS A 159 -38.61 34.32 3.79
N GLU A 160 -39.64 35.15 3.98
CA GLU A 160 -40.92 35.07 3.25
C GLU A 160 -41.54 33.66 3.27
N GLY A 161 -41.53 32.99 4.43
CA GLY A 161 -42.05 31.63 4.58
C GLY A 161 -41.18 30.51 3.99
N LYS A 162 -40.11 30.83 3.26
CA LYS A 162 -39.16 29.86 2.68
C LYS A 162 -37.93 29.68 3.57
N LYS A 163 -37.46 28.43 3.69
CA LYS A 163 -36.22 28.07 4.41
C LYS A 163 -35.07 27.95 3.41
N TYR A 164 -34.02 28.72 3.63
CA TYR A 164 -32.78 28.65 2.85
C TYR A 164 -31.67 28.05 3.72
N ILE A 165 -31.12 26.91 3.30
CA ILE A 165 -30.04 26.21 4.01
C ILE A 165 -28.73 26.53 3.32
N GLN A 166 -27.78 27.07 4.08
CA GLN A 166 -26.39 27.24 3.67
C GLN A 166 -25.57 26.16 4.37
N TYR A 167 -24.95 25.27 3.60
CA TYR A 167 -24.08 24.23 4.12
C TYR A 167 -22.73 24.82 4.56
N GLY A 168 -22.22 24.35 5.70
CA GLY A 168 -20.89 24.70 6.17
C GLY A 168 -19.85 23.67 5.73
N LEU A 169 -18.58 23.99 5.99
CA LEU A 169 -17.46 23.11 5.63
C LEU A 169 -17.63 21.68 6.14
N MET A 170 -18.14 21.50 7.37
CA MET A 170 -18.30 20.16 7.98
C MET A 170 -19.21 19.25 7.15
N THR A 171 -20.22 19.79 6.46
CA THR A 171 -21.07 19.02 5.56
C THR A 171 -20.33 18.68 4.27
N GLU A 172 -19.57 19.62 3.71
CA GLU A 172 -18.80 19.41 2.47
C GLU A 172 -17.72 18.33 2.60
N ILE A 173 -17.08 18.24 3.77
CA ILE A 173 -15.98 17.30 4.05
C ILE A 173 -16.44 16.04 4.77
N ASN A 174 -17.76 15.85 4.96
CA ASN A 174 -18.34 14.77 5.75
C ASN A 174 -17.68 14.60 7.13
N GLY A 175 -17.39 15.72 7.79
CA GLY A 175 -16.73 15.74 9.09
C GLY A 175 -17.71 15.53 10.23
N GLU A 176 -17.22 14.98 11.33
CA GLU A 176 -18.03 14.67 12.51
C GLU A 176 -17.77 15.67 13.64
N LYS A 177 -18.83 16.16 14.28
CA LYS A 177 -18.71 16.97 15.49
C LYS A 177 -18.93 16.07 16.70
N LEU A 178 -17.88 15.88 17.51
CA LEU A 178 -17.99 15.09 18.73
C LEU A 178 -18.62 15.91 19.86
N ASN A 179 -18.15 17.14 20.05
CA ASN A 179 -18.56 18.03 21.15
C ASN A 179 -18.38 19.50 20.76
N PRO A 180 -18.90 20.49 21.53
CA PRO A 180 -18.56 21.89 21.32
C PRO A 180 -17.04 22.10 21.35
N GLY A 181 -16.47 22.62 20.26
CA GLY A 181 -15.03 22.85 20.16
C GLY A 181 -14.21 21.64 19.70
N THR A 182 -14.81 20.46 19.48
CA THR A 182 -14.08 19.25 19.07
C THR A 182 -14.73 18.59 17.86
N LEU A 183 -13.93 18.30 16.85
CA LEU A 183 -14.36 17.71 15.58
C LEU A 183 -13.36 16.67 15.08
N VAL A 184 -13.86 15.76 14.24
CA VAL A 184 -13.09 14.74 13.55
C VAL A 184 -13.25 14.93 12.05
N ILE A 185 -12.14 14.92 11.34
CA ILE A 185 -12.12 15.00 9.87
C ILE A 185 -11.12 14.01 9.31
N LEU A 186 -11.21 13.74 8.01
CA LEU A 186 -10.13 13.08 7.30
C LEU A 186 -8.93 14.02 7.16
N LYS A 187 -7.71 13.47 7.29
CA LYS A 187 -6.45 14.25 7.16
C LYS A 187 -6.34 14.95 5.82
N VAL A 188 -6.91 14.37 4.77
CA VAL A 188 -6.97 14.98 3.42
C VAL A 188 -7.74 16.30 3.40
N ASP A 189 -8.73 16.49 4.28
CA ASP A 189 -9.53 17.71 4.36
C ASP A 189 -8.94 18.78 5.29
N TRP A 190 -7.84 18.48 5.97
CA TRP A 190 -7.13 19.42 6.84
C TRP A 190 -6.84 20.78 6.19
N PRO A 191 -6.35 20.86 4.92
CA PRO A 191 -6.09 22.15 4.30
C PRO A 191 -7.32 23.07 4.24
N LYS A 192 -8.52 22.50 4.01
CA LYS A 192 -9.78 23.25 3.95
C LYS A 192 -10.15 23.82 5.32
N LEU A 193 -10.08 23.00 6.37
CA LEU A 193 -10.37 23.41 7.74
C LEU A 193 -9.34 24.43 8.25
N LYS A 194 -8.05 24.19 8.03
CA LYS A 194 -6.95 25.08 8.42
C LYS A 194 -7.14 26.49 7.85
N ARG A 195 -7.63 26.61 6.61
CA ARG A 195 -7.92 27.91 5.98
C ARG A 195 -9.01 28.69 6.74
N ILE A 196 -10.08 28.02 7.17
CA ILE A 196 -11.14 28.66 7.96
C ILE A 196 -10.60 29.06 9.34
N LEU A 197 -9.92 28.15 10.04
CA LEU A 197 -9.33 28.44 11.36
C LEU A 197 -8.38 29.64 11.31
N SER A 198 -7.53 29.70 10.27
CA SER A 198 -6.56 30.79 10.07
C SER A 198 -7.26 32.11 9.75
N LYS A 199 -8.27 32.10 8.87
CA LYS A 199 -9.06 33.29 8.51
C LYS A 199 -9.66 33.98 9.75
N TYR A 200 -10.13 33.21 10.71
CA TYR A 200 -10.74 33.72 11.94
C TYR A 200 -9.78 33.77 13.15
N LYS A 201 -8.49 33.49 12.95
CA LYS A 201 -7.45 33.46 13.99
C LYS A 201 -7.81 32.55 15.18
N ILE A 202 -8.44 31.42 14.89
CA ILE A 202 -8.87 30.43 15.88
C ILE A 202 -7.65 29.65 16.38
N LYS A 203 -7.47 29.56 17.69
CA LYS A 203 -6.46 28.67 18.29
C LYS A 203 -6.97 27.23 18.24
N TYR A 204 -6.10 26.29 17.90
CA TYR A 204 -6.47 24.87 17.82
C TYR A 204 -5.32 23.95 18.23
N GLN A 205 -5.68 22.73 18.58
CA GLN A 205 -4.82 21.58 18.77
C GLN A 205 -5.23 20.49 17.77
N LEU A 206 -4.24 19.75 17.28
CA LEU A 206 -4.43 18.68 16.30
C LEU A 206 -3.80 17.40 16.86
N ARG A 207 -4.55 16.30 16.82
CA ARG A 207 -4.07 14.95 17.16
C ARG A 207 -4.45 13.99 16.04
N GLU A 208 -3.52 13.13 15.65
CA GLU A 208 -3.82 12.02 14.73
C GLU A 208 -4.48 10.89 15.52
N ILE A 209 -5.55 10.31 14.97
CA ILE A 209 -6.35 9.23 15.58
C ILE A 209 -6.69 8.13 14.57
#